data_AF-A0A2U0S6L2-F1
#
_entry.id   AF-A0A2U0S6L2-F1
#
_cell.length_a   1.000
_cell.length_b   1.000
_cell.length_c   1.000
_cell.angle_alpha   90.00
_cell.angle_beta   90.00
_cell.angle_gamma   90.00
#
_symmetry.space_group_name_H-M   'P 1'
#
loop_
_entity.id
_entity.type
_entity.pdbx_description
1 polymer ?
#
loop_
_entity_poly.entity_id
_entity_poly.type
_entity_poly.pdbx_seq_one_letter_code
_entity_poly.pdbx_strand_id
1 'polypeptide(L)'
;MKQTWIIAASIITLVALIGTIYCFAPIIPESSEIKLNINNATALTNGLVSFNVTLADAESAVIESVFLNNTSYAWTDGSNETSTILKGETKHWSVNIGDLQNGTNIQIVVETPSKSATENVTVQGQPPENSDETGYIYDNYGGVGLFPEGIHVIATTQDPTTIRSDYELVNSYWEMLANNETTTATKEQFISILLSRGDKTTGGYAINVESFAWLESYPVKFRFQVNITDPADGTPVTQALTTPLVLVPIGKLTPGEYNIEVNITWFTETVNENGTTTYTPIMTFAPIQWTQTLTISDTQNPAPSTTFNVTVNGNQASDLTVQVNLSNNITEADAEKITEAAFLQTMGEQTIHELDTLTVDGTTITAHYKWGFDEADMGHVFDVTVDLSNQTITITHCR
;
A
#
# COMPACT_ATOMS: atom_id res chain seq x y z
N MET A 1 21.86 35.80 -77.28
CA MET A 1 20.90 34.79 -76.75
C MET A 1 21.63 33.52 -76.35
N LYS A 2 22.16 33.44 -75.12
CA LYS A 2 22.64 32.19 -74.48
C LYS A 2 23.14 32.40 -73.02
N GLN A 3 22.64 33.41 -72.31
CA GLN A 3 23.18 33.79 -70.99
C GLN A 3 22.12 34.12 -69.94
N THR A 4 20.86 33.73 -70.17
CA THR A 4 19.75 33.94 -69.23
C THR A 4 19.14 32.64 -68.71
N TRP A 5 19.58 31.47 -69.19
CA TRP A 5 19.04 30.16 -68.78
C TRP A 5 19.82 29.47 -67.65
N ILE A 6 21.01 29.96 -67.29
CA ILE A 6 21.86 29.32 -66.27
C ILE A 6 21.53 29.79 -64.83
N ILE A 7 20.98 31.00 -64.69
CA ILE A 7 20.68 31.57 -63.36
C ILE A 7 19.35 31.03 -62.81
N ALA A 8 18.34 30.79 -63.66
CA ALA A 8 17.05 30.24 -63.22
C ALA A 8 17.15 28.78 -62.78
N ALA A 9 18.03 27.97 -63.40
CA ALA A 9 18.23 26.58 -63.00
C ALA A 9 18.92 26.45 -61.63
N SER A 10 19.86 27.36 -61.29
CA SER A 10 20.61 27.29 -60.01
C SER A 10 19.79 27.70 -58.79
N ILE A 11 18.79 28.58 -58.94
CA ILE A 11 17.93 29.00 -57.82
C ILE A 11 16.91 27.91 -57.49
N ILE A 12 16.40 27.18 -58.50
CA ILE A 12 15.44 26.08 -58.30
C ILE A 12 16.12 24.88 -57.62
N THR A 13 17.37 24.54 -57.96
CA THR A 13 18.11 23.49 -57.24
C THR A 13 18.48 23.90 -55.82
N LEU A 14 18.77 25.17 -55.54
CA LEU A 14 19.12 25.63 -54.19
C LEU A 14 17.89 25.64 -53.25
N VAL A 15 16.70 26.01 -53.76
CA VAL A 15 15.45 25.97 -52.98
C VAL A 15 14.96 24.52 -52.78
N ALA A 16 15.16 23.63 -53.76
CA ALA A 16 14.87 22.21 -53.60
C ALA A 16 15.85 21.48 -52.65
N LEU A 17 17.11 21.94 -52.55
CA LEU A 17 18.08 21.38 -51.61
C LEU A 17 17.83 21.88 -50.17
N ILE A 18 17.41 23.13 -49.98
CA ILE A 18 17.04 23.64 -48.66
C ILE A 18 15.70 23.05 -48.19
N GLY A 19 14.76 22.80 -49.10
CA GLY A 19 13.49 22.12 -48.80
C GLY A 19 13.65 20.63 -48.44
N THR A 20 14.58 19.92 -49.07
CA THR A 20 14.84 18.50 -48.73
C THR A 20 15.65 18.33 -47.44
N ILE A 21 16.46 19.32 -47.05
CA ILE A 21 17.13 19.33 -45.73
C ILE A 21 16.11 19.61 -44.60
N TYR A 22 15.03 20.35 -44.85
CA TYR A 22 13.99 20.62 -43.84
C TYR A 22 12.85 19.59 -43.77
N CYS A 23 12.65 18.76 -44.80
CA CYS A 23 11.60 17.72 -44.79
C CYS A 23 12.08 16.34 -44.29
N PHE A 24 13.39 16.14 -44.07
CA PHE A 24 13.95 14.88 -43.59
C PHE A 24 15.00 15.03 -42.47
N ALA A 25 15.08 16.19 -41.82
CA ALA A 25 15.50 16.16 -40.43
C ALA A 25 14.31 15.53 -39.69
N PRO A 26 14.40 14.30 -39.14
CA PRO A 26 13.43 13.94 -38.12
C PRO A 26 13.42 15.10 -37.14
N ILE A 27 12.24 15.65 -36.88
CA ILE A 27 12.01 16.30 -35.60
C ILE A 27 12.29 15.16 -34.62
N ILE A 28 13.55 15.02 -34.19
CA ILE A 28 13.89 14.28 -33.00
C ILE A 28 13.07 15.05 -31.98
N PRO A 29 11.96 14.47 -31.45
CA PRO A 29 11.30 15.11 -30.34
C PRO A 29 12.42 15.36 -29.35
N GLU A 30 12.58 16.60 -28.88
CA GLU A 30 13.53 16.90 -27.80
C GLU A 30 13.44 15.73 -26.83
N SER A 31 14.51 14.95 -26.76
CA SER A 31 14.47 13.62 -26.15
C SER A 31 13.82 13.83 -24.80
N SER A 32 12.66 13.21 -24.56
CA SER A 32 12.06 13.18 -23.23
C SER A 32 13.18 12.70 -22.32
N GLU A 33 13.79 13.62 -21.57
CA GLU A 33 15.01 13.30 -20.85
C GLU A 33 14.65 12.15 -19.92
N ILE A 34 15.30 11.00 -20.11
CA ILE A 34 15.09 9.86 -19.23
C ILE A 34 15.46 10.32 -17.82
N LYS A 35 14.46 10.48 -16.96
CA LYS A 35 14.64 10.69 -15.52
C LYS A 35 14.43 9.38 -14.81
N LEU A 36 15.53 8.84 -14.31
CA LEU A 36 15.56 7.71 -13.39
C LEU A 36 15.78 8.26 -11.99
N ASN A 37 15.01 7.78 -11.03
CA ASN A 37 15.15 8.11 -9.63
C ASN A 37 15.46 6.84 -8.85
N ILE A 38 16.43 6.91 -7.95
CA ILE A 38 16.71 5.86 -6.98
C ILE A 38 16.09 6.30 -5.66
N ASN A 39 15.20 5.48 -5.12
CA ASN A 39 14.45 5.79 -3.91
C ASN A 39 14.61 4.64 -2.90
N ASN A 40 14.35 4.93 -1.61
CA ASN A 40 14.37 3.93 -0.53
C ASN A 40 15.66 3.10 -0.49
N ALA A 41 16.80 3.74 -0.75
CA ALA A 41 18.10 3.09 -0.67
C ALA A 41 18.45 2.75 0.78
N THR A 42 18.82 1.49 1.01
CA THR A 42 19.28 0.98 2.31
C THR A 42 20.58 0.20 2.11
N ALA A 43 21.48 0.29 3.09
CA ALA A 43 22.69 -0.51 3.15
C ALA A 43 22.96 -0.91 4.60
N LEU A 44 23.25 -2.18 4.85
CA LEU A 44 23.38 -2.76 6.18
C LEU A 44 24.77 -3.35 6.42
N THR A 45 25.20 -3.46 7.68
CA THR A 45 26.52 -4.01 8.03
C THR A 45 26.74 -5.46 7.61
N ASN A 46 25.69 -6.23 7.36
CA ASN A 46 25.77 -7.60 6.85
C ASN A 46 25.97 -7.69 5.32
N GLY A 47 26.17 -6.55 4.66
CA GLY A 47 26.37 -6.48 3.23
C GLY A 47 25.12 -6.33 2.40
N LEU A 48 23.92 -6.38 2.98
CA LEU A 48 22.71 -6.18 2.21
C LEU A 48 22.60 -4.73 1.76
N VAL A 49 22.52 -4.52 0.46
CA VAL A 49 22.20 -3.24 -0.17
C VAL A 49 20.90 -3.42 -0.95
N SER A 50 19.93 -2.54 -0.76
CA SER A 50 18.66 -2.57 -1.49
C SER A 50 18.18 -1.17 -1.84
N PHE A 51 17.45 -1.04 -2.95
CA PHE A 51 16.84 0.22 -3.36
C PHE A 51 15.73 -0.02 -4.37
N ASN A 52 14.96 1.02 -4.64
CA ASN A 52 13.95 1.04 -5.69
C ASN A 52 14.39 1.98 -6.83
N VAL A 53 14.06 1.63 -8.07
CA VAL A 53 14.28 2.46 -9.25
C VAL A 53 12.94 2.80 -9.88
N THR A 54 12.70 4.09 -10.15
CA THR A 54 11.48 4.57 -10.80
C THR A 54 11.81 5.36 -12.06
N LEU A 55 11.06 5.13 -13.15
CA LEU A 55 11.17 5.89 -14.41
C LEU A 55 10.06 6.94 -14.49
N ALA A 56 10.41 8.24 -14.49
CA ALA A 56 9.41 9.31 -14.44
C ALA A 56 8.91 9.77 -15.83
N ASP A 57 9.84 10.08 -16.73
CA ASP A 57 9.53 10.98 -17.86
C ASP A 57 9.56 10.29 -19.24
N ALA A 58 10.01 9.03 -19.33
CA ALA A 58 10.08 8.27 -20.59
C ALA A 58 9.13 7.07 -20.59
N GLU A 59 8.62 6.69 -21.76
CA GLU A 59 7.68 5.56 -21.93
C GLU A 59 8.27 4.22 -21.46
N SER A 60 9.56 3.99 -21.74
CA SER A 60 10.31 2.84 -21.23
C SER A 60 11.82 3.09 -21.25
N ALA A 61 12.56 2.33 -20.44
CA ALA A 61 14.02 2.28 -20.44
C ALA A 61 14.51 0.85 -20.16
N VAL A 62 15.76 0.55 -20.52
CA VAL A 62 16.42 -0.73 -20.18
C VAL A 62 17.58 -0.43 -19.22
N ILE A 63 17.55 -1.04 -18.05
CA ILE A 63 18.63 -0.96 -17.07
C ILE A 63 19.74 -1.92 -17.51
N GLU A 64 20.93 -1.38 -17.76
CA GLU A 64 22.07 -2.16 -18.24
C GLU A 64 22.91 -2.69 -17.09
N SER A 65 23.13 -1.86 -16.07
CA SER A 65 24.04 -2.15 -14.98
C SER A 65 23.69 -1.36 -13.72
N VAL A 66 24.07 -1.95 -12.58
CA VAL A 66 24.05 -1.32 -11.26
C VAL A 66 25.48 -1.27 -10.75
N PHE A 67 25.94 -0.11 -10.30
CA PHE A 67 27.23 0.03 -9.64
C PHE A 67 27.02 0.35 -8.17
N LEU A 68 27.74 -0.37 -7.32
CA LEU A 68 27.89 -0.06 -5.90
C LEU A 68 29.34 0.37 -5.69
N ASN A 69 29.54 1.67 -5.45
CA ASN A 69 30.82 2.35 -5.55
C ASN A 69 31.47 2.12 -6.93
N ASN A 70 32.45 1.22 -7.01
CA ASN A 70 33.19 0.92 -8.24
C ASN A 70 32.98 -0.53 -8.73
N THR A 71 32.07 -1.27 -8.09
CA THR A 71 31.80 -2.67 -8.44
C THR A 71 30.52 -2.74 -9.27
N SER A 72 30.61 -3.38 -10.44
CA SER A 72 29.48 -3.52 -11.37
C SER A 72 28.73 -4.83 -11.12
N TYR A 73 27.40 -4.74 -11.17
CA TYR A 73 26.46 -5.84 -11.07
C TYR A 73 25.49 -5.79 -12.26
N ALA A 74 25.07 -6.95 -12.72
CA ALA A 74 23.95 -7.06 -13.63
C ALA A 74 22.64 -6.78 -12.87
N TRP A 75 21.61 -6.29 -13.57
CA TRP A 75 20.28 -6.12 -12.98
C TRP A 75 19.76 -7.42 -12.34
N THR A 76 20.00 -8.56 -13.00
CA THR A 76 19.57 -9.89 -12.55
C THR A 76 20.30 -10.40 -11.30
N ASP A 77 21.40 -9.77 -10.89
CA ASP A 77 22.14 -10.19 -9.69
C ASP A 77 21.39 -9.81 -8.40
N GLY A 78 20.52 -8.80 -8.47
CA GLY A 78 19.74 -8.33 -7.33
C GLY A 78 18.24 -8.20 -7.58
N SER A 79 17.73 -8.62 -8.74
CA SER A 79 16.31 -8.58 -9.05
C SER A 79 15.89 -9.75 -9.93
N ASN A 80 14.72 -10.33 -9.62
CA ASN A 80 14.06 -11.32 -10.47
C ASN A 80 13.14 -10.67 -11.53
N GLU A 81 13.04 -9.34 -11.52
CA GLU A 81 12.23 -8.58 -12.48
C GLU A 81 12.99 -8.36 -13.79
N THR A 82 12.27 -8.10 -14.87
CA THR A 82 12.89 -7.74 -16.16
C THR A 82 13.66 -6.41 -16.04
N SER A 83 14.75 -6.26 -16.79
CA SER A 83 15.53 -5.01 -16.81
C SER A 83 14.85 -3.86 -17.57
N THR A 84 13.76 -4.14 -18.29
CA THR A 84 12.94 -3.12 -18.95
C THR A 84 11.98 -2.50 -17.94
N ILE A 85 12.06 -1.19 -17.71
CA ILE A 85 11.19 -0.43 -16.81
C ILE A 85 10.28 0.50 -17.63
N LEU A 86 8.99 0.54 -17.31
CA LEU A 86 7.98 1.37 -17.97
C LEU A 86 7.76 2.69 -17.22
N LYS A 87 7.15 3.67 -17.89
CA LYS A 87 6.80 4.97 -17.28
C LYS A 87 5.96 4.81 -16.02
N GLY A 88 6.38 5.45 -14.93
CA GLY A 88 5.73 5.38 -13.63
C GLY A 88 5.95 4.06 -12.87
N GLU A 89 6.55 3.06 -13.49
CA GLU A 89 6.86 1.79 -12.84
C GLU A 89 8.01 1.97 -11.85
N THR A 90 7.94 1.23 -10.74
CA THR A 90 9.00 1.16 -9.75
C THR A 90 9.43 -0.29 -9.61
N LYS A 91 10.73 -0.54 -9.72
CA LYS A 91 11.33 -1.88 -9.61
C LYS A 91 12.27 -1.97 -8.43
N HIS A 92 12.35 -3.15 -7.84
CA HIS A 92 13.18 -3.39 -6.66
C HIS A 92 14.46 -4.13 -7.04
N TRP A 93 15.55 -3.74 -6.39
CA TRP A 93 16.84 -4.40 -6.53
C TRP A 93 17.52 -4.53 -5.16
N SER A 94 18.02 -5.73 -4.85
CA SER A 94 18.73 -6.02 -3.61
C SER A 94 19.78 -7.12 -3.79
N VAL A 95 20.99 -6.89 -3.26
CA VAL A 95 22.08 -7.87 -3.27
C VAL A 95 22.86 -7.81 -1.96
N ASN A 96 23.45 -8.93 -1.56
CA ASN A 96 24.44 -8.96 -0.48
C ASN A 96 25.86 -8.86 -1.05
N ILE A 97 26.61 -7.83 -0.66
CA ILE A 97 27.98 -7.55 -1.11
C ILE A 97 29.06 -7.89 -0.07
N GLY A 98 28.72 -8.64 0.97
CA GLY A 98 29.59 -8.98 2.10
C GLY A 98 29.70 -7.88 3.14
N ASP A 99 30.29 -8.19 4.29
CA ASP A 99 30.29 -7.32 5.48
C ASP A 99 30.75 -5.87 5.20
N LEU A 100 29.95 -4.91 5.66
CA LEU A 100 30.18 -3.48 5.51
C LEU A 100 30.41 -2.82 6.86
N GLN A 101 31.25 -1.79 6.89
CA GLN A 101 31.49 -1.02 8.10
C GLN A 101 30.37 0.01 8.30
N ASN A 102 29.79 0.07 9.50
CA ASN A 102 28.78 1.07 9.87
C ASN A 102 29.32 2.50 9.63
N GLY A 103 28.49 3.37 9.05
CA GLY A 103 28.85 4.74 8.67
C GLY A 103 29.59 4.86 7.33
N THR A 104 29.88 3.75 6.63
CA THR A 104 30.43 3.78 5.27
C THR A 104 29.39 4.33 4.30
N ASN A 105 29.77 5.22 3.39
CA ASN A 105 28.86 5.62 2.30
C ASN A 105 29.02 4.70 1.11
N ILE A 106 27.90 4.18 0.61
CA ILE A 106 27.82 3.46 -0.65
C ILE A 106 27.15 4.37 -1.67
N GLN A 107 27.87 4.64 -2.75
CA GLN A 107 27.31 5.27 -3.93
C GLN A 107 26.63 4.20 -4.78
N ILE A 108 25.35 4.39 -5.06
CA ILE A 108 24.56 3.55 -5.96
C ILE A 108 24.46 4.30 -7.29
N VAL A 109 24.84 3.68 -8.39
CA VAL A 109 24.62 4.20 -9.74
C VAL A 109 23.83 3.18 -10.54
N VAL A 110 22.71 3.61 -11.13
CA VAL A 110 21.92 2.78 -12.04
C VAL A 110 22.06 3.38 -13.44
N GLU A 111 22.55 2.58 -14.38
CA GLU A 111 22.80 3.03 -15.74
C GLU A 111 21.80 2.45 -16.75
N THR A 112 21.47 3.29 -17.72
CA THR A 112 20.77 2.95 -18.95
C THR A 112 21.62 3.46 -20.12
N PRO A 113 21.34 3.05 -21.39
CA PRO A 113 22.19 3.42 -22.53
C PRO A 113 22.40 4.93 -22.73
N SER A 114 21.49 5.76 -22.20
CA SER A 114 21.48 7.22 -22.43
C SER A 114 21.56 8.08 -21.17
N LYS A 115 21.44 7.50 -19.97
CA LYS A 115 21.44 8.27 -18.70
C LYS A 115 21.73 7.37 -17.50
N SER A 116 22.20 7.97 -16.42
CA SER A 116 22.36 7.32 -15.13
C SER A 116 21.63 8.08 -14.01
N ALA A 117 21.25 7.35 -12.98
CA ALA A 117 20.82 7.88 -11.69
C ALA A 117 21.89 7.57 -10.64
N THR A 118 22.05 8.46 -9.66
CA THR A 118 23.01 8.27 -8.58
C THR A 118 22.39 8.64 -7.25
N GLU A 119 22.59 7.80 -6.24
CA GLU A 119 22.16 8.02 -4.86
C GLU A 119 23.29 7.60 -3.92
N ASN A 120 23.36 8.22 -2.74
CA ASN A 120 24.31 7.81 -1.71
C ASN A 120 23.54 7.30 -0.50
N VAL A 121 23.87 6.09 -0.05
CA VAL A 121 23.32 5.53 1.18
C VAL A 121 24.43 5.32 2.20
N THR A 122 24.21 5.77 3.42
CA THR A 122 25.12 5.46 4.54
C THR A 122 24.76 4.08 5.09
N VAL A 123 25.74 3.19 5.14
CA VAL A 123 25.63 1.87 5.78
C VAL A 123 25.23 2.07 7.21
N GLN A 124 24.08 1.52 7.57
CA GLN A 124 23.58 1.47 8.92
C GLN A 124 23.99 0.13 9.54
N GLY A 125 24.10 0.10 10.87
CA GLY A 125 24.12 -1.18 11.58
C GLY A 125 22.97 -2.04 11.07
N GLN A 126 23.22 -3.34 10.85
CA GLN A 126 22.12 -4.29 10.75
C GLN A 126 21.18 -3.98 11.92
N PRO A 127 19.85 -3.89 11.69
CA PRO A 127 18.92 -3.78 12.79
C PRO A 127 19.31 -4.86 13.79
N PRO A 128 19.57 -4.52 15.06
CA PRO A 128 20.03 -5.49 16.02
C PRO A 128 19.07 -6.69 15.98
N GLU A 129 19.60 -7.91 16.08
CA GLU A 129 18.79 -9.10 16.40
C GLU A 129 18.06 -8.96 17.76
N ASN A 130 18.20 -7.82 18.43
CA ASN A 130 17.41 -7.38 19.57
C ASN A 130 16.40 -6.29 19.17
N SER A 131 15.17 -6.50 19.59
CA SER A 131 13.94 -5.69 19.50
C SER A 131 14.01 -4.18 19.79
N ASP A 132 15.15 -3.61 20.17
CA ASP A 132 15.18 -2.34 20.89
C ASP A 132 15.47 -1.10 20.02
N GLU A 133 15.86 -1.24 18.75
CA GLU A 133 16.09 -0.08 17.86
C GLU A 133 14.90 0.25 16.94
N THR A 134 13.99 -0.68 16.66
CA THR A 134 12.77 -0.41 15.85
C THR A 134 11.55 -0.10 16.69
N GLY A 135 11.63 -0.28 18.02
CA GLY A 135 10.47 -0.21 18.92
C GLY A 135 9.48 -1.36 18.75
N TYR A 136 9.84 -2.40 17.99
CA TYR A 136 8.99 -3.57 17.77
C TYR A 136 9.09 -4.51 18.97
N ILE A 137 7.98 -5.09 19.38
CA ILE A 137 7.98 -6.07 20.48
C ILE A 137 7.84 -7.47 19.91
N TYR A 138 8.92 -8.24 20.00
CA TYR A 138 8.92 -9.67 19.70
C TYR A 138 8.62 -10.47 20.97
N ASP A 139 7.78 -11.48 20.84
CA ASP A 139 7.51 -12.45 21.90
C ASP A 139 7.26 -13.83 21.28
N ASN A 140 7.65 -14.87 21.99
CA ASN A 140 7.44 -16.26 21.58
C ASN A 140 6.59 -17.04 22.59
N TYR A 141 6.37 -16.51 23.78
CA TYR A 141 5.65 -17.20 24.85
C TYR A 141 4.40 -16.43 25.30
N GLY A 142 4.43 -15.10 25.15
CA GLY A 142 3.26 -14.27 25.23
C GLY A 142 2.26 -14.56 24.11
N GLY A 143 0.97 -14.35 24.36
CA GLY A 143 -0.05 -14.49 23.32
C GLY A 143 -0.56 -15.91 23.04
N VAL A 144 -0.05 -16.94 23.75
CA VAL A 144 -0.52 -18.33 23.59
C VAL A 144 -2.02 -18.42 23.82
N GLY A 145 -2.73 -18.94 22.81
CA GLY A 145 -4.19 -19.08 22.81
C GLY A 145 -4.97 -17.79 22.55
N LEU A 146 -4.29 -16.68 22.23
CA LEU A 146 -4.93 -15.37 22.01
C LEU A 146 -4.98 -14.96 20.55
N PHE A 147 -3.89 -15.19 19.79
CA PHE A 147 -3.76 -14.69 18.42
C PHE A 147 -3.55 -15.84 17.42
N PRO A 148 -4.54 -16.18 16.57
CA PRO A 148 -4.32 -17.13 15.48
C PRO A 148 -3.27 -16.64 14.48
N GLU A 149 -2.90 -17.47 13.50
CA GLU A 149 -1.94 -17.05 12.47
C GLU A 149 -2.53 -15.95 11.58
N GLY A 150 -1.80 -14.85 11.40
CA GLY A 150 -2.20 -13.75 10.51
C GLY A 150 -1.87 -12.35 11.02
N ILE A 151 -2.67 -11.39 10.54
CA ILE A 151 -2.57 -9.96 10.84
C ILE A 151 -3.66 -9.58 11.84
N HIS A 152 -3.26 -9.00 12.96
CA HIS A 152 -4.13 -8.47 13.99
C HIS A 152 -3.89 -6.98 14.12
N VAL A 153 -4.96 -6.18 14.01
CA VAL A 153 -4.84 -4.72 14.13
C VAL A 153 -5.34 -4.32 15.51
N ILE A 154 -4.49 -3.65 16.28
CA ILE A 154 -4.76 -3.30 17.67
C ILE A 154 -4.92 -1.78 17.78
N ALA A 155 -6.03 -1.32 18.36
CA ALA A 155 -6.31 0.10 18.54
C ALA A 155 -6.44 0.45 20.03
N THR A 156 -5.44 1.13 20.57
CA THR A 156 -5.36 1.49 22.00
C THR A 156 -5.43 3.00 22.21
N THR A 157 -5.61 3.46 23.45
CA THR A 157 -5.63 4.91 23.77
C THR A 157 -4.24 5.55 23.75
N GLN A 158 -3.18 4.75 23.84
CA GLN A 158 -1.79 5.19 23.85
C GLN A 158 -0.89 4.09 23.26
N ASP A 159 0.37 4.43 22.99
CA ASP A 159 1.36 3.49 22.47
C ASP A 159 1.52 2.27 23.40
N PRO A 160 1.11 1.06 22.96
CA PRO A 160 1.16 -0.13 23.80
C PRO A 160 2.59 -0.58 24.13
N THR A 161 3.61 -0.10 23.41
CA THR A 161 5.02 -0.42 23.71
C THR A 161 5.51 0.25 24.97
N THR A 162 4.90 1.38 25.35
CA THR A 162 5.30 2.19 26.51
C THR A 162 4.70 1.74 27.83
N ILE A 163 3.63 0.93 27.80
CA ILE A 163 2.87 0.50 28.98
C ILE A 163 3.08 -0.97 29.34
N ARG A 164 3.95 -1.68 28.61
CA ARG A 164 4.19 -3.11 28.85
C ARG A 164 4.65 -3.37 30.29
N SER A 165 5.49 -2.49 30.84
CA SER A 165 6.00 -2.57 32.21
C SER A 165 4.93 -2.38 33.28
N ASP A 166 3.75 -1.84 32.91
CA ASP A 166 2.66 -1.57 33.84
C ASP A 166 1.87 -2.83 34.18
N TYR A 167 2.10 -3.93 33.46
CA TYR A 167 1.45 -5.22 33.69
C TYR A 167 2.41 -6.17 34.42
N GLU A 168 2.03 -6.56 35.65
CA GLU A 168 2.82 -7.51 36.46
C GLU A 168 2.86 -8.92 35.84
N LEU A 169 1.81 -9.31 35.13
CA LEU A 169 1.70 -10.58 34.41
C LEU A 169 1.81 -10.34 32.91
N VAL A 170 2.81 -10.96 32.27
CA VAL A 170 3.05 -10.85 30.82
C VAL A 170 1.79 -11.19 30.01
N ASN A 171 1.03 -12.20 30.43
CA ASN A 171 -0.20 -12.57 29.72
C ASN A 171 -1.31 -11.51 29.81
N SER A 172 -1.40 -10.76 30.91
CA SER A 172 -2.42 -9.70 31.03
C SER A 172 -2.18 -8.56 30.05
N TYR A 173 -0.92 -8.30 29.69
CA TYR A 173 -0.59 -7.36 28.61
C TYR A 173 -1.09 -7.85 27.25
N TRP A 174 -0.81 -9.12 26.91
CA TRP A 174 -1.26 -9.71 25.65
C TRP A 174 -2.78 -9.87 25.56
N GLU A 175 -3.44 -10.19 26.67
CA GLU A 175 -4.91 -10.20 26.77
C GLU A 175 -5.50 -8.81 26.54
N MET A 176 -4.88 -7.75 27.07
CA MET A 176 -5.30 -6.38 26.78
C MET A 176 -5.21 -6.08 25.29
N LEU A 177 -4.12 -6.46 24.62
CA LEU A 177 -3.99 -6.28 23.18
C LEU A 177 -5.06 -7.06 22.42
N ALA A 178 -5.28 -8.33 22.76
CA ALA A 178 -6.31 -9.17 22.13
C ALA A 178 -7.71 -8.57 22.27
N ASN A 179 -8.03 -8.00 23.44
CA ASN A 179 -9.31 -7.34 23.69
C ASN A 179 -9.49 -6.01 22.92
N ASN A 180 -8.42 -5.47 22.32
CA ASN A 180 -8.44 -4.25 21.51
C ASN A 180 -8.17 -4.53 20.02
N GLU A 181 -8.25 -5.80 19.61
CA GLU A 181 -8.21 -6.16 18.19
C GLU A 181 -9.46 -5.63 17.46
N THR A 182 -9.25 -5.01 16.31
CA THR A 182 -10.33 -4.38 15.54
C THR A 182 -9.95 -4.20 14.07
N THR A 183 -10.93 -4.09 13.17
CA THR A 183 -10.71 -3.62 11.78
C THR A 183 -11.14 -2.17 11.57
N THR A 184 -11.66 -1.53 12.61
CA THR A 184 -12.11 -0.14 12.58
C THR A 184 -11.62 0.61 13.81
N ALA A 185 -11.04 1.79 13.62
CA ALA A 185 -10.58 2.64 14.71
C ALA A 185 -10.87 4.11 14.42
N THR A 186 -10.45 4.97 15.34
CA THR A 186 -10.67 6.41 15.30
C THR A 186 -9.32 7.12 15.24
N LYS A 187 -9.27 8.34 14.68
CA LYS A 187 -8.01 9.10 14.58
C LYS A 187 -7.32 9.38 15.92
N GLU A 188 -8.05 9.24 17.04
CA GLU A 188 -7.52 9.45 18.38
C GLU A 188 -6.85 8.22 18.98
N GLN A 189 -7.13 7.04 18.44
CA GLN A 189 -6.52 5.79 18.88
C GLN A 189 -5.13 5.63 18.26
N PHE A 190 -4.24 5.04 19.04
CA PHE A 190 -2.94 4.59 18.60
C PHE A 190 -3.10 3.21 17.94
N ILE A 191 -2.61 3.09 16.71
CA ILE A 191 -2.69 1.85 15.94
C ILE A 191 -1.37 1.10 16.05
N SER A 192 -1.47 -0.21 16.27
CA SER A 192 -0.36 -1.15 16.18
C SER A 192 -0.78 -2.37 15.35
N ILE A 193 0.16 -2.96 14.64
CA ILE A 193 -0.05 -4.19 13.87
C ILE A 193 0.66 -5.32 14.58
N LEU A 194 -0.08 -6.34 14.99
CA LEU A 194 0.47 -7.57 15.54
C LEU A 194 0.44 -8.64 14.47
N LEU A 195 1.61 -9.20 14.15
CA LEU A 195 1.74 -10.33 13.24
C LEU A 195 1.97 -11.58 14.08
N SER A 196 1.14 -12.60 13.91
CA SER A 196 1.19 -13.83 14.70
C SER A 196 1.39 -15.04 13.79
N ARG A 197 2.19 -16.00 14.26
CA ARG A 197 2.31 -17.33 13.66
C ARG A 197 1.31 -18.35 14.20
N GLY A 198 0.43 -17.92 15.10
CA GLY A 198 -0.45 -18.80 15.86
C GLY A 198 0.32 -19.73 16.82
N ASP A 199 -0.44 -20.51 17.56
CA ASP A 199 0.12 -21.43 18.56
C ASP A 199 0.91 -22.58 17.90
N LYS A 200 2.10 -22.84 18.42
CA LYS A 200 3.00 -23.92 18.04
C LYS A 200 3.27 -24.81 19.26
N THR A 201 3.40 -26.11 19.01
CA THR A 201 3.51 -27.13 20.06
C THR A 201 4.90 -27.22 20.68
N THR A 202 5.90 -26.57 20.09
CA THR A 202 7.30 -26.50 20.55
C THR A 202 7.87 -25.10 20.29
N GLY A 203 9.06 -24.81 20.80
CA GLY A 203 9.87 -23.68 20.34
C GLY A 203 10.56 -23.95 18.99
N GLY A 204 11.46 -23.04 18.60
CA GLY A 204 12.20 -23.10 17.32
C GLY A 204 11.47 -22.43 16.15
N TYR A 205 10.23 -22.01 16.35
CA TYR A 205 9.49 -21.20 15.39
C TYR A 205 9.81 -19.72 15.62
N ALA A 206 9.99 -18.96 14.54
CA ALA A 206 10.23 -17.52 14.62
C ALA A 206 9.46 -16.74 13.55
N ILE A 207 9.25 -15.46 13.81
CA ILE A 207 8.77 -14.44 12.89
C ILE A 207 9.64 -13.19 13.05
N ASN A 208 10.12 -12.64 11.94
CA ASN A 208 11.00 -11.48 11.92
C ASN A 208 10.53 -10.51 10.85
N VAL A 209 10.31 -9.24 11.19
CA VAL A 209 10.02 -8.20 10.20
C VAL A 209 11.35 -7.74 9.60
N GLU A 210 11.54 -8.00 8.30
CA GLU A 210 12.73 -7.58 7.56
C GLU A 210 12.63 -6.12 7.14
N SER A 211 11.46 -5.70 6.67
CA SER A 211 11.20 -4.30 6.35
C SER A 211 9.73 -3.94 6.47
N PHE A 212 9.49 -2.65 6.70
CA PHE A 212 8.18 -2.02 6.70
C PHE A 212 8.22 -0.81 5.78
N ALA A 213 7.21 -0.66 4.94
CA ALA A 213 7.03 0.48 4.06
C ALA A 213 5.62 1.05 4.21
N TRP A 214 5.56 2.37 4.38
CA TRP A 214 4.34 3.16 4.24
C TRP A 214 4.26 3.66 2.81
N LEU A 215 3.31 3.16 2.04
CA LEU A 215 3.08 3.59 0.66
C LEU A 215 1.90 4.56 0.64
N GLU A 216 2.18 5.81 0.32
CA GLU A 216 1.20 6.89 0.16
C GLU A 216 0.38 6.73 -1.15
N SER A 217 -0.12 5.53 -1.42
CA SER A 217 -1.15 5.26 -2.43
C SER A 217 -2.55 5.48 -1.85
N TYR A 218 -3.59 5.44 -2.70
CA TYR A 218 -4.98 5.34 -2.23
C TYR A 218 -5.61 4.00 -2.63
N PRO A 219 -6.10 3.18 -1.66
CA PRO A 219 -5.93 3.35 -0.22
C PRO A 219 -4.45 3.26 0.19
N VAL A 220 -4.11 3.82 1.36
CA VAL A 220 -2.74 3.80 1.90
C VAL A 220 -2.36 2.35 2.16
N LYS A 221 -1.13 1.96 1.81
CA LYS A 221 -0.66 0.59 2.02
C LYS A 221 0.45 0.53 3.05
N PHE A 222 0.25 -0.30 4.07
CA PHE A 222 1.28 -0.77 4.98
C PHE A 222 1.82 -2.09 4.44
N ARG A 223 3.06 -2.07 3.94
CA ARG A 223 3.69 -3.26 3.37
C ARG A 223 4.79 -3.75 4.29
N PHE A 224 4.67 -5.01 4.69
CA PHE A 224 5.67 -5.72 5.48
C PHE A 224 6.35 -6.77 4.62
N GLN A 225 7.67 -6.90 4.75
CA GLN A 225 8.43 -8.07 4.35
C GLN A 225 8.79 -8.83 5.62
N VAL A 226 8.38 -10.09 5.70
CA VAL A 226 8.48 -10.89 6.92
C VAL A 226 9.14 -12.22 6.62
N ASN A 227 10.11 -12.57 7.45
CA ASN A 227 10.77 -13.86 7.43
C ASN A 227 10.18 -14.73 8.53
N ILE A 228 9.68 -15.88 8.13
CA ILE A 228 9.16 -16.91 9.02
C ILE A 228 10.12 -18.09 9.02
N THR A 229 10.44 -18.61 10.20
CA THR A 229 11.37 -19.74 10.35
C THR A 229 10.71 -20.90 11.06
N ASP A 230 10.82 -22.10 10.50
CA ASP A 230 10.43 -23.35 11.13
C ASP A 230 11.65 -24.22 11.43
N PRO A 231 11.66 -24.93 12.57
CA PRO A 231 12.70 -25.91 12.84
C PRO A 231 12.55 -27.11 11.90
N ALA A 232 13.65 -27.56 11.29
CA ALA A 232 13.69 -28.79 10.51
C ALA A 232 13.35 -30.03 11.36
N ASP A 233 12.91 -31.09 10.70
CA ASP A 233 12.73 -32.39 11.33
C ASP A 233 14.03 -32.86 12.02
N GLY A 234 13.93 -33.20 13.30
CA GLY A 234 15.07 -33.64 14.10
C GLY A 234 15.91 -32.51 14.70
N THR A 235 15.61 -31.24 14.41
CA THR A 235 16.24 -30.10 15.08
C THR A 235 15.86 -30.11 16.57
N PRO A 236 16.83 -30.03 17.50
CA PRO A 236 16.55 -29.91 18.92
C PRO A 236 15.77 -28.63 19.21
N VAL A 237 14.59 -28.76 19.82
CA VAL A 237 13.73 -27.62 20.17
C VAL A 237 13.30 -27.68 21.63
N THR A 238 12.98 -26.51 22.19
CA THR A 238 12.38 -26.42 23.52
C THR A 238 10.96 -27.01 23.50
N GLN A 239 10.65 -27.92 24.43
CA GLN A 239 9.30 -28.44 24.62
C GLN A 239 8.45 -27.47 25.44
N ALA A 240 7.96 -26.42 24.77
CA ALA A 240 7.02 -25.44 25.33
C ALA A 240 6.03 -25.01 24.24
N LEU A 241 4.79 -24.74 24.63
CA LEU A 241 3.87 -24.04 23.73
C LEU A 241 4.40 -22.64 23.48
N THR A 242 4.47 -22.26 22.21
CA THR A 242 4.95 -20.95 21.78
C THR A 242 3.97 -20.32 20.80
N THR A 243 3.98 -19.00 20.72
CA THR A 243 3.22 -18.23 19.73
C THR A 243 4.13 -17.11 19.24
N PRO A 244 5.01 -17.39 18.26
CA PRO A 244 5.89 -16.38 17.72
C PRO A 244 5.08 -15.23 17.15
N LEU A 245 5.28 -14.04 17.71
CA LEU A 245 4.57 -12.84 17.32
C LEU A 245 5.47 -11.60 17.37
N VAL A 246 5.05 -10.58 16.64
CA VAL A 246 5.68 -9.26 16.62
C VAL A 246 4.62 -8.18 16.63
N LEU A 247 4.73 -7.25 17.57
CA LEU A 247 3.92 -6.04 17.65
C LEU A 247 4.71 -4.87 17.05
N VAL A 248 4.16 -4.28 15.99
CA VAL A 248 4.72 -3.14 15.28
C VAL A 248 3.88 -1.89 15.59
N PRO A 249 4.40 -0.91 16.35
CA PRO A 249 3.70 0.35 16.58
C PRO A 249 3.66 1.17 15.29
N ILE A 250 2.46 1.60 14.87
CA ILE A 250 2.27 2.46 13.69
C ILE A 250 2.07 3.91 14.10
N GLY A 251 1.24 4.14 15.13
CA GLY A 251 0.89 5.48 15.60
C GLY A 251 -0.56 5.86 15.32
N LYS A 252 -0.86 7.15 15.49
CA LYS A 252 -2.17 7.70 15.15
C LYS A 252 -2.26 7.90 13.63
N LEU A 253 -3.40 7.54 13.07
CA LEU A 253 -3.64 7.60 11.63
C LEU A 253 -4.70 8.65 11.30
N THR A 254 -4.61 9.23 10.11
CA THR A 254 -5.67 10.09 9.57
C THR A 254 -6.90 9.28 9.17
N PRO A 255 -8.11 9.86 9.16
CA PRO A 255 -9.28 9.17 8.65
C PRO A 255 -9.08 8.66 7.21
N GLY A 256 -9.57 7.45 6.92
CA GLY A 256 -9.44 6.81 5.62
C GLY A 256 -9.31 5.28 5.69
N GLU A 257 -9.19 4.65 4.53
CA GLU A 257 -8.94 3.22 4.41
C GLU A 257 -7.45 2.91 4.24
N TYR A 258 -7.01 1.86 4.93
CA TYR A 258 -5.65 1.37 4.94
C TYR A 258 -5.64 -0.12 4.61
N ASN A 259 -4.78 -0.50 3.68
CA ASN A 259 -4.53 -1.90 3.34
C ASN A 259 -3.21 -2.34 3.97
N ILE A 260 -3.25 -3.46 4.68
CA ILE A 260 -2.07 -4.09 5.27
C ILE A 260 -1.73 -5.31 4.42
N GLU A 261 -0.51 -5.33 3.88
CA GLU A 261 0.02 -6.41 3.06
C GLU A 261 1.28 -6.96 3.76
N VAL A 262 1.27 -8.25 4.13
CA VAL A 262 2.43 -8.93 4.68
C VAL A 262 2.91 -9.97 3.70
N ASN A 263 4.06 -9.73 3.09
CA ASN A 263 4.72 -10.67 2.20
C ASN A 263 5.67 -11.54 3.00
N ILE A 264 5.57 -12.85 2.83
CA ILE A 264 6.26 -13.82 3.68
C ILE A 264 7.27 -14.62 2.88
N THR A 265 8.51 -14.61 3.35
CA THR A 265 9.53 -15.58 2.98
C THR A 265 9.65 -16.61 4.09
N TRP A 266 9.49 -17.88 3.75
CA TRP A 266 9.53 -18.97 4.72
C TRP A 266 10.87 -19.68 4.65
N PHE A 267 11.46 -19.96 5.80
CA PHE A 267 12.72 -20.68 5.96
C PHE A 267 12.56 -21.92 6.83
N THR A 268 13.34 -22.95 6.52
CA THR A 268 13.61 -24.07 7.41
C THR A 268 14.97 -23.89 8.08
N GLU A 269 15.00 -23.92 9.41
CA GLU A 269 16.21 -23.88 10.23
C GLU A 269 16.73 -25.29 10.47
N THR A 270 17.97 -25.55 10.06
CA THR A 270 18.69 -26.79 10.37
C THR A 270 19.91 -26.48 11.21
N VAL A 271 20.09 -27.21 12.32
CA VAL A 271 21.30 -27.13 13.15
C VAL A 271 22.13 -28.37 12.87
N ASN A 272 23.31 -28.18 12.28
CA ASN A 272 24.23 -29.27 11.96
C ASN A 272 24.94 -29.81 13.22
N GLU A 273 25.60 -30.98 13.12
CA GLU A 273 26.31 -31.63 14.24
C GLU A 273 27.35 -30.74 14.93
N ASN A 274 27.88 -29.73 14.22
CA ASN A 274 28.84 -28.77 14.74
C ASN A 274 28.18 -27.55 15.45
N GLY A 275 26.85 -27.53 15.57
CA GLY A 275 26.08 -26.41 16.13
C GLY A 275 25.88 -25.24 15.19
N THR A 276 26.21 -25.38 13.90
CA THR A 276 26.00 -24.33 12.89
C THR A 276 24.57 -24.34 12.40
N THR A 277 23.88 -23.20 12.54
CA THR A 277 22.53 -22.98 12.01
C THR A 277 22.58 -22.61 10.53
N THR A 278 21.72 -23.24 9.72
CA THR A 278 21.51 -22.92 8.30
C THR A 278 20.02 -22.67 8.06
N TYR A 279 19.70 -21.58 7.38
CA TYR A 279 18.34 -21.23 6.97
C TYR A 279 18.16 -21.52 5.49
N THR A 280 17.26 -22.45 5.17
CA THR A 280 16.95 -22.83 3.78
C THR A 280 15.59 -22.27 3.38
N PRO A 281 15.48 -21.41 2.36
CA PRO A 281 14.20 -20.88 1.93
C PRO A 281 13.31 -22.00 1.37
N ILE A 282 12.03 -22.01 1.78
CA ILE A 282 11.00 -22.89 1.23
C ILE A 282 10.45 -22.23 -0.03
N MET A 283 10.76 -22.81 -1.18
CA MET A 283 10.25 -22.34 -2.46
C MET A 283 8.78 -22.76 -2.60
N THR A 284 7.87 -21.79 -2.53
CA THR A 284 6.44 -21.99 -2.78
C THR A 284 6.07 -21.69 -4.23
N PHE A 285 5.00 -22.31 -4.72
CA PHE A 285 4.50 -22.07 -6.09
C PHE A 285 3.97 -20.65 -6.30
N ALA A 286 3.56 -19.99 -5.23
CA ALA A 286 3.11 -18.60 -5.22
C ALA A 286 3.64 -17.88 -3.98
N PRO A 287 3.86 -16.56 -4.03
CA PRO A 287 4.18 -15.77 -2.84
C PRO A 287 3.14 -16.00 -1.74
N ILE A 288 3.59 -16.19 -0.51
CA ILE A 288 2.70 -16.23 0.64
C ILE A 288 2.46 -14.79 1.05
N GLN A 289 1.19 -14.39 1.05
CA GLN A 289 0.78 -13.05 1.41
C GLN A 289 -0.40 -13.09 2.37
N TRP A 290 -0.31 -12.35 3.47
CA TRP A 290 -1.46 -12.03 4.30
C TRP A 290 -1.96 -10.63 3.97
N THR A 291 -3.28 -10.45 3.97
CA THR A 291 -3.90 -9.15 3.72
C THR A 291 -4.96 -8.84 4.79
N GLN A 292 -5.06 -7.57 5.16
CA GLN A 292 -6.09 -7.06 6.05
C GLN A 292 -6.42 -5.61 5.70
N THR A 293 -7.64 -5.16 6.00
CA THR A 293 -8.05 -3.77 5.87
C THR A 293 -8.30 -3.14 7.25
N LEU A 294 -8.01 -1.84 7.35
CA LEU A 294 -8.28 -1.02 8.51
C LEU A 294 -8.97 0.27 8.05
N THR A 295 -10.08 0.60 8.67
CA THR A 295 -10.76 1.89 8.46
C THR A 295 -10.57 2.79 9.67
N ILE A 296 -10.04 3.99 9.43
CA ILE A 296 -9.93 5.05 10.44
C ILE A 296 -11.06 6.05 10.23
N SER A 297 -11.82 6.26 11.29
CA SER A 297 -12.96 7.20 11.32
C SER A 297 -12.61 8.47 12.08
N ASP A 298 -13.28 9.56 11.71
CA ASP A 298 -13.06 10.88 12.29
C ASP A 298 -13.80 11.09 13.64
N THR A 299 -14.68 10.15 14.03
CA THR A 299 -15.54 10.26 15.22
C THR A 299 -15.38 9.05 16.13
N GLN A 300 -15.51 9.25 17.44
CA GLN A 300 -15.24 8.24 18.49
C GLN A 300 -16.16 7.01 18.51
N ASN A 301 -17.03 6.84 17.52
CA ASN A 301 -17.98 5.75 17.45
C ASN A 301 -18.39 5.64 15.98
N PRO A 302 -18.38 4.46 15.33
CA PRO A 302 -19.16 4.32 14.12
C PRO A 302 -20.60 4.69 14.51
N ALA A 303 -21.13 5.78 13.95
CA ALA A 303 -22.53 6.10 14.12
C ALA A 303 -23.32 4.82 13.81
N PRO A 304 -24.31 4.41 14.62
CA PRO A 304 -25.03 3.16 14.38
C PRO A 304 -25.47 3.07 12.92
N SER A 305 -25.32 1.90 12.31
CA SER A 305 -25.77 1.68 10.94
C SER A 305 -27.27 1.42 10.90
N THR A 306 -27.92 1.94 9.86
CA THR A 306 -29.29 1.59 9.50
C THR A 306 -29.31 1.02 8.10
N THR A 307 -30.02 -0.09 7.90
CA THR A 307 -30.23 -0.72 6.60
C THR A 307 -31.62 -0.37 6.08
N PHE A 308 -31.70 0.03 4.82
CA PHE A 308 -32.93 0.42 4.13
C PHE A 308 -33.24 -0.53 2.99
N ASN A 309 -34.50 -0.93 2.86
CA ASN A 309 -34.99 -1.63 1.68
C ASN A 309 -35.14 -0.63 0.53
N VAL A 310 -34.47 -0.88 -0.60
CA VAL A 310 -34.43 0.07 -1.72
C VAL A 310 -35.30 -0.41 -2.88
N THR A 311 -36.13 0.50 -3.40
CA THR A 311 -36.90 0.31 -4.64
C THR A 311 -36.51 1.38 -5.66
N VAL A 312 -36.06 0.98 -6.84
CA VAL A 312 -35.68 1.87 -7.94
C VAL A 312 -36.63 1.69 -9.11
N ASN A 313 -37.30 2.76 -9.54
CA ASN A 313 -38.25 2.75 -10.66
C ASN A 313 -39.29 1.62 -10.54
N GLY A 314 -39.76 1.36 -9.32
CA GLY A 314 -40.74 0.32 -8.98
C GLY A 314 -40.21 -1.11 -8.87
N ASN A 315 -38.89 -1.33 -9.00
CA ASN A 315 -38.27 -2.65 -8.86
C ASN A 315 -37.41 -2.71 -7.60
N GLN A 316 -37.41 -3.86 -6.92
CA GLN A 316 -36.54 -4.10 -5.76
C GLN A 316 -35.07 -4.01 -6.19
N ALA A 317 -34.26 -3.30 -5.41
CA ALA A 317 -32.81 -3.21 -5.56
C ALA A 317 -32.11 -3.81 -4.34
N SER A 318 -30.78 -3.81 -4.32
CA SER A 318 -30.00 -4.20 -3.14
C SER A 318 -30.27 -3.23 -1.97
N ASP A 319 -30.34 -3.77 -0.76
CA ASP A 319 -30.51 -2.96 0.44
C ASP A 319 -29.32 -2.01 0.63
N LEU A 320 -29.60 -0.81 1.13
CA LEU A 320 -28.58 0.22 1.40
C LEU A 320 -28.31 0.30 2.89
N THR A 321 -27.06 0.16 3.31
CA THR A 321 -26.65 0.35 4.71
C THR A 321 -25.90 1.66 4.88
N VAL A 322 -26.43 2.55 5.71
CA VAL A 322 -25.85 3.89 5.95
C VAL A 322 -25.53 4.05 7.44
N GLN A 323 -24.36 4.60 7.75
CA GLN A 323 -23.92 4.91 9.12
C GLN A 323 -24.60 6.22 9.61
N VAL A 324 -25.83 6.11 10.12
CA VAL A 324 -26.65 7.23 10.60
C VAL A 324 -27.41 6.85 11.85
N ASN A 325 -27.43 7.75 12.83
CA ASN A 325 -28.14 7.51 14.07
C ASN A 325 -29.59 7.99 14.03
N LEU A 326 -30.52 7.08 13.79
CA LEU A 326 -31.96 7.36 13.82
C LEU A 326 -32.55 7.46 15.24
N SER A 327 -31.76 7.25 16.31
CA SER A 327 -32.25 7.30 17.69
C SER A 327 -32.57 8.73 18.16
N ASN A 328 -31.97 9.72 17.53
CA ASN A 328 -32.20 11.13 17.78
C ASN A 328 -32.93 11.71 16.57
N ASN A 329 -33.64 12.84 16.74
CA ASN A 329 -34.23 13.56 15.60
C ASN A 329 -33.20 13.67 14.47
N ILE A 330 -33.58 13.26 13.26
CA ILE A 330 -32.67 13.24 12.12
C ILE A 330 -32.19 14.65 11.80
N THR A 331 -30.89 14.80 11.57
CA THR A 331 -30.31 16.08 11.14
C THR A 331 -30.34 16.21 9.63
N GLU A 332 -30.25 17.44 9.11
CA GLU A 332 -30.14 17.67 7.67
C GLU A 332 -28.89 16.99 7.06
N ALA A 333 -27.79 16.93 7.82
CA ALA A 333 -26.57 16.22 7.42
C ALA A 333 -26.76 14.69 7.36
N ASP A 334 -27.53 14.10 8.28
CA ASP A 334 -27.88 12.68 8.20
C ASP A 334 -28.76 12.41 6.97
N ALA A 335 -29.69 13.33 6.68
CA ALA A 335 -30.58 13.23 5.55
C ALA A 335 -29.81 13.30 4.22
N GLU A 336 -28.91 14.27 4.06
CA GLU A 336 -28.00 14.37 2.92
C GLU A 336 -27.16 13.10 2.75
N LYS A 337 -26.61 12.56 3.85
CA LYS A 337 -25.81 11.33 3.83
C LYS A 337 -26.60 10.11 3.33
N ILE A 338 -27.86 9.96 3.76
CA ILE A 338 -28.71 8.86 3.31
C ILE A 338 -29.04 9.00 1.82
N THR A 339 -29.43 10.21 1.40
CA THR A 339 -29.84 10.45 0.00
C THR A 339 -28.67 10.38 -0.96
N GLU A 340 -27.49 10.80 -0.53
CA GLU A 340 -26.24 10.70 -1.28
C GLU A 340 -25.81 9.25 -1.45
N ALA A 341 -25.81 8.47 -0.37
CA ALA A 341 -25.49 7.04 -0.46
C ALA A 341 -26.47 6.29 -1.38
N ALA A 342 -27.74 6.67 -1.38
CA ALA A 342 -28.76 6.13 -2.28
C ALA A 342 -28.49 6.51 -3.76
N PHE A 343 -28.07 7.75 -4.00
CA PHE A 343 -27.66 8.22 -5.32
C PHE A 343 -26.46 7.42 -5.83
N LEU A 344 -25.37 7.37 -5.06
CA LEU A 344 -24.13 6.68 -5.44
C LEU A 344 -24.33 5.17 -5.66
N GLN A 345 -25.13 4.51 -4.83
CA GLN A 345 -25.47 3.09 -5.05
C GLN A 345 -26.22 2.86 -6.37
N THR A 346 -27.06 3.80 -6.78
CA THR A 346 -27.93 3.65 -7.95
C THR A 346 -27.24 4.08 -9.24
N MET A 347 -26.50 5.19 -9.21
CA MET A 347 -25.92 5.84 -10.38
C MET A 347 -24.41 5.59 -10.54
N GLY A 348 -23.72 5.16 -9.47
CA GLY A 348 -22.27 4.96 -9.44
C GLY A 348 -21.46 6.24 -9.18
N GLU A 349 -20.27 6.07 -8.63
CA GLU A 349 -19.40 7.16 -8.14
C GLU A 349 -18.88 8.11 -9.24
N GLN A 350 -18.89 7.67 -10.50
CA GLN A 350 -18.38 8.46 -11.62
C GLN A 350 -19.43 9.41 -12.22
N THR A 351 -20.67 9.38 -11.73
CA THR A 351 -21.77 10.20 -12.24
C THR A 351 -21.75 11.59 -11.61
N ILE A 352 -21.76 12.63 -12.45
CA ILE A 352 -21.81 14.03 -12.00
C ILE A 352 -23.21 14.32 -11.50
N HIS A 353 -23.32 14.94 -10.32
CA HIS A 353 -24.61 15.28 -9.73
C HIS A 353 -24.56 16.52 -8.86
N GLU A 354 -25.73 17.13 -8.66
CA GLU A 354 -25.95 18.31 -7.83
C GLU A 354 -27.26 18.13 -7.06
N LEU A 355 -27.21 18.26 -5.74
CA LEU A 355 -28.39 18.26 -4.88
C LEU A 355 -29.16 19.58 -5.06
N ASP A 356 -30.36 19.51 -5.64
CA ASP A 356 -31.20 20.69 -5.92
C ASP A 356 -32.04 21.08 -4.71
N THR A 357 -32.69 20.09 -4.07
CA THR A 357 -33.47 20.31 -2.85
C THR A 357 -33.41 19.11 -1.93
N LEU A 358 -33.42 19.37 -0.62
CA LEU A 358 -33.51 18.39 0.46
C LEU A 358 -34.53 18.89 1.48
N THR A 359 -35.47 18.03 1.84
CA THR A 359 -36.50 18.34 2.84
C THR A 359 -36.63 17.19 3.83
N VAL A 360 -36.74 17.55 5.10
CA VAL A 360 -36.93 16.62 6.22
C VAL A 360 -38.25 16.98 6.90
N ASP A 361 -39.24 16.11 6.80
CA ASP A 361 -40.56 16.28 7.44
C ASP A 361 -40.87 15.07 8.33
N GLY A 362 -40.55 15.22 9.62
CA GLY A 362 -40.72 14.17 10.61
C GLY A 362 -39.89 12.93 10.29
N THR A 363 -40.56 11.88 9.80
CA THR A 363 -39.94 10.59 9.45
C THR A 363 -39.70 10.44 7.95
N THR A 364 -39.97 11.47 7.16
CA THR A 364 -39.84 11.44 5.70
C THR A 364 -38.74 12.38 5.25
N ILE A 365 -37.84 11.88 4.39
CA ILE A 365 -36.84 12.69 3.69
C ILE A 365 -37.20 12.69 2.22
N THR A 366 -37.19 13.86 1.59
CA THR A 366 -37.30 13.96 0.13
C THR A 366 -36.12 14.76 -0.38
N ALA A 367 -35.40 14.20 -1.35
CA ALA A 367 -34.34 14.91 -2.05
C ALA A 367 -34.48 14.78 -3.57
N HIS A 368 -34.03 15.83 -4.24
CA HIS A 368 -34.04 15.96 -5.69
C HIS A 368 -32.63 16.28 -6.16
N TYR A 369 -32.09 15.43 -7.03
CA TYR A 369 -30.78 15.62 -7.64
C TYR A 369 -30.92 15.88 -9.14
N LYS A 370 -30.06 16.77 -9.64
CA LYS A 370 -29.73 16.86 -11.07
C LYS A 370 -28.49 16.02 -11.33
N TRP A 371 -28.45 15.29 -12.44
CA TRP A 371 -27.28 14.49 -12.78
C TRP A 371 -27.02 14.40 -14.29
N GLY A 372 -25.83 13.92 -14.65
CA GLY A 372 -25.39 13.60 -16.01
C GLY A 372 -24.09 12.78 -16.01
N PHE A 373 -23.79 12.08 -17.12
CA PHE A 373 -22.51 11.36 -17.26
C PHE A 373 -21.33 12.30 -17.51
N ASP A 374 -21.60 13.49 -18.03
CA ASP A 374 -20.67 14.59 -18.22
C ASP A 374 -21.40 15.93 -18.10
N GLU A 375 -20.67 17.04 -18.15
CA GLU A 375 -21.26 18.39 -18.05
C GLU A 375 -22.26 18.72 -19.17
N ALA A 376 -22.14 18.08 -20.34
CA ALA A 376 -23.04 18.32 -21.47
C ALA A 376 -24.36 17.53 -21.34
N ASP A 377 -24.35 16.45 -20.56
CA ASP A 377 -25.50 15.59 -20.24
C ASP A 377 -26.19 15.96 -18.91
N MET A 378 -25.74 17.03 -18.25
CA MET A 378 -26.39 17.52 -17.03
C MET A 378 -27.82 17.97 -17.29
N GLY A 379 -28.77 17.40 -16.55
CA GLY A 379 -30.18 17.77 -16.62
C GLY A 379 -31.16 16.64 -16.38
N HIS A 380 -30.67 15.41 -16.18
CA HIS A 380 -31.50 14.30 -15.72
C HIS A 380 -31.91 14.50 -14.28
N VAL A 381 -33.05 13.93 -13.92
CA VAL A 381 -33.63 14.06 -12.57
C VAL A 381 -33.51 12.72 -11.86
N PHE A 382 -33.13 12.80 -10.59
CA PHE A 382 -33.13 11.69 -9.65
C PHE A 382 -33.85 12.13 -8.38
N ASP A 383 -35.02 11.55 -8.16
CA ASP A 383 -35.87 11.82 -7.00
C ASP A 383 -35.74 10.67 -6.01
N VAL A 384 -35.49 11.00 -4.74
CA VAL A 384 -35.42 10.03 -3.66
C VAL A 384 -36.36 10.41 -2.53
N THR A 385 -37.12 9.42 -2.05
CA THR A 385 -37.95 9.53 -0.87
C THR A 385 -37.57 8.45 0.13
N VAL A 386 -37.23 8.84 1.35
CA VAL A 386 -36.87 7.94 2.45
C VAL A 386 -37.96 7.98 3.49
N ASP A 387 -38.48 6.81 3.86
CA ASP A 387 -39.35 6.62 5.02
C ASP A 387 -38.54 5.97 6.15
N LEU A 388 -38.22 6.76 7.18
CA LEU A 388 -37.43 6.35 8.33
C LEU A 388 -38.19 5.39 9.25
N SER A 389 -39.52 5.42 9.25
CA SER A 389 -40.34 4.54 10.10
C SER A 389 -40.32 3.11 9.56
N ASN A 390 -40.41 2.97 8.24
CA ASN A 390 -40.42 1.69 7.55
C ASN A 390 -39.02 1.25 7.06
N GLN A 391 -38.01 2.11 7.20
CA GLN A 391 -36.66 1.90 6.67
C GLN A 391 -36.70 1.54 5.18
N THR A 392 -37.41 2.34 4.39
CA THR A 392 -37.54 2.16 2.94
C THR A 392 -37.06 3.38 2.18
N ILE A 393 -36.38 3.14 1.06
CA ILE A 393 -35.95 4.17 0.11
C ILE A 393 -36.64 3.89 -1.22
N THR A 394 -37.36 4.88 -1.74
CA THR A 394 -37.97 4.85 -3.07
C THR A 394 -37.26 5.85 -3.97
N ILE A 395 -36.77 5.38 -5.10
CA ILE A 395 -36.02 6.17 -6.07
C ILE A 395 -36.76 6.17 -7.40
N THR A 396 -36.90 7.35 -8.00
CA THR A 396 -37.37 7.52 -9.38
C THR A 396 -36.35 8.33 -10.16
N HIS A 397 -35.93 7.83 -11.31
CA HIS A 397 -35.00 8.56 -12.17
C HIS A 397 -35.26 8.26 -13.65
N CYS A 398 -34.79 9.15 -14.52
CA CYS A 398 -34.84 8.97 -15.97
C CYS A 398 -34.07 7.70 -16.37
N ARG A 399 -34.66 6.86 -17.24
CA ARG A 399 -34.01 5.66 -17.78
C ARG A 399 -33.05 5.98 -18.91
#